data_AF-A0A842MEU3-F1
#
_entry.id   AF-A0A842MEU3-F1
#
_cell.length_a   1.000
_cell.length_b   1.000
_cell.length_c   1.000
_cell.angle_alpha   90.00
_cell.angle_beta   90.00
_cell.angle_gamma   90.00
#
_symmetry.space_group_name_H-M   'P 1'
#
loop_
_entity.id
_entity.type
_entity.pdbx_description
1 polymer ?
#
loop_
_entity_poly.entity_id
_entity_poly.type
_entity_poly.pdbx_seq_one_letter_code
_entity_poly.pdbx_strand_id
1 'polypeptide(L)'
;MVEFKLVVSNPSDGTSKTVTVSDPQAQAFIGMKIGDTLNGDPFGLAGAELKILGGSDKSGIAMRSDVPGGSKRKLLLSSPPAFKPREDGERRRKLVRGNMITEDIVQINAVILKKEEAGKRRE
;
A
#
# COMPACT_ATOMS: atom_id res chain seq x y z
N MET A 1 -7.99 12.03 13.77
CA MET A 1 -7.17 10.84 14.11
C MET A 1 -7.15 9.99 12.88
N VAL A 2 -5.98 9.83 12.28
CA VAL A 2 -5.81 9.10 11.03
C VAL A 2 -5.49 7.65 11.41
N GLU A 3 -6.38 6.74 11.05
CA GLU A 3 -6.18 5.31 11.25
C GLU A 3 -5.95 4.66 9.90
N PHE A 4 -4.82 3.96 9.76
CA PHE A 4 -4.53 3.18 8.57
C PHE A 4 -4.61 1.68 8.87
N LYS A 5 -5.27 0.94 7.99
CA LYS A 5 -5.18 -0.52 7.94
C LYS A 5 -3.99 -0.90 7.07
N LEU A 6 -2.89 -1.31 7.71
CA LEU A 6 -1.70 -1.79 7.02
C LEU A 6 -1.83 -3.29 6.77
N VAL A 7 -1.91 -3.69 5.51
CA VAL A 7 -1.84 -5.10 5.11
C VAL A 7 -0.40 -5.40 4.75
N VAL A 8 0.25 -6.23 5.57
CA VAL A 8 1.63 -6.66 5.35
C VAL A 8 1.63 -8.08 4.80
N SER A 9 2.15 -8.23 3.59
CA SER A 9 2.36 -9.52 2.95
C SER A 9 3.79 -10.02 3.14
N ASN A 10 3.93 -11.26 3.60
CA ASN A 10 5.20 -11.95 3.69
C ASN A 10 5.34 -12.93 2.51
N PRO A 11 6.22 -12.65 1.52
CA PRO A 11 6.36 -13.50 0.34
C PRO A 11 6.98 -14.87 0.65
N SER A 12 7.74 -15.02 1.72
CA SER A 12 8.38 -16.30 2.10
C SER A 12 7.38 -17.30 2.69
N ASP A 13 6.45 -16.81 3.52
CA ASP A 13 5.44 -17.64 4.18
C ASP A 13 4.10 -17.65 3.42
N GLY A 14 3.93 -16.81 2.40
CA GLY A 14 2.67 -16.66 1.65
C GLY A 14 1.51 -16.09 2.49
N THR A 15 1.79 -15.59 3.69
CA THR A 15 0.79 -15.10 4.63
C THR A 15 0.69 -13.58 4.60
N SER A 16 -0.53 -13.06 4.76
CA SER A 16 -0.80 -11.64 4.94
C SER A 16 -1.38 -11.36 6.31
N LYS A 17 -0.85 -10.37 7.02
CA LYS A 17 -1.37 -9.92 8.31
C LYS A 17 -1.86 -8.48 8.18
N THR A 18 -3.00 -8.20 8.81
CA THR A 18 -3.54 -6.84 8.90
C THR A 18 -3.18 -6.27 10.26
N VAL A 19 -2.53 -5.11 10.25
CA VAL A 19 -2.17 -4.35 11.45
C VAL A 19 -2.87 -3.00 11.38
N THR A 20 -3.58 -2.65 12.44
CA THR A 20 -4.15 -1.31 12.58
C THR A 20 -3.08 -0.38 13.12
N VAL A 21 -2.81 0.70 12.38
CA VAL A 21 -1.79 1.69 12.72
C VAL A 21 -2.49 3.00 13.12
N SER A 22 -2.21 3.47 14.33
CA SER A 22 -2.72 4.73 14.88
C SER A 22 -1.61 5.79 15.04
N ASP A 23 -2.00 7.07 15.14
CA ASP A 23 -1.12 8.23 15.39
C ASP A 23 -0.27 7.99 16.65
N PRO A 24 1.07 7.81 16.55
CA PRO A 24 2.00 8.61 15.74
C PRO A 24 2.58 7.93 14.49
N GLN A 25 2.45 6.61 14.36
CA GLN A 25 3.12 5.86 13.29
C GLN A 25 2.46 6.08 11.92
N ALA A 26 1.17 6.43 11.94
CA ALA A 26 0.42 6.82 10.75
C ALA A 26 1.04 8.02 10.03
N GLN A 27 1.59 8.99 10.77
CA GLN A 27 2.17 10.20 10.19
C GLN A 27 3.41 9.93 9.34
N ALA A 28 4.17 8.88 9.66
CA ALA A 28 5.35 8.48 8.89
C ALA A 28 5.00 8.01 7.46
N PHE A 29 3.76 7.57 7.22
CA PHE A 29 3.31 7.17 5.89
C PHE A 29 2.84 8.36 5.04
N ILE A 30 2.42 9.46 5.66
CA ILE A 30 1.89 10.61 4.94
C ILE A 30 3.02 11.26 4.12
N GLY A 31 2.80 11.46 2.82
CA GLY A 31 3.80 12.01 1.90
C GLY A 31 4.71 10.98 1.24
N MET A 32 4.72 9.73 1.68
CA MET A 32 5.41 8.62 1.00
C MET A 32 4.72 8.28 -0.33
N LYS A 33 5.49 7.72 -1.26
CA LYS A 33 4.99 7.27 -2.56
C LYS A 33 4.89 5.75 -2.61
N ILE A 34 4.05 5.26 -3.52
CA ILE A 34 4.07 3.84 -3.91
C ILE A 34 5.45 3.49 -4.46
N GLY A 35 6.05 2.43 -3.91
CA GLY A 35 7.38 1.95 -4.24
C GLY A 35 8.44 2.30 -3.21
N ASP A 36 8.17 3.24 -2.30
CA ASP A 36 9.09 3.61 -1.24
C ASP A 36 9.20 2.49 -0.19
N THR A 37 10.37 2.43 0.44
CA THR A 37 10.72 1.47 1.48
C THR A 37 10.77 2.14 2.85
N LEU A 38 10.20 1.50 3.85
CA LEU A 38 10.11 1.95 5.24
C LEU A 38 10.55 0.83 6.18
N ASN A 39 11.11 1.21 7.33
CA ASN A 39 11.45 0.25 8.37
C ASN A 39 10.17 -0.29 9.03
N GLY A 40 10.10 -1.60 9.20
CA GLY A 40 9.00 -2.33 9.81
C GLY A 40 9.01 -2.33 11.34
N ASP A 41 10.08 -1.87 11.98
CA ASP A 41 10.24 -1.86 13.44
C ASP A 41 9.09 -1.15 14.18
N PRO A 42 8.57 0.01 13.71
CA PRO A 42 7.44 0.66 14.37
C PRO A 42 6.19 -0.24 14.38
N PHE A 43 6.00 -1.06 13.35
CA PHE A 43 4.79 -1.87 13.14
C PHE A 43 4.87 -3.25 13.80
N GLY A 44 5.84 -3.46 14.69
CA GLY A 44 6.06 -4.74 15.37
C GLY A 44 6.71 -5.80 14.48
N LEU A 45 7.28 -5.40 13.34
CA LEU A 45 8.03 -6.26 12.42
C LEU A 45 9.52 -5.92 12.54
N ALA A 46 10.12 -6.34 13.65
CA ALA A 46 11.51 -6.07 13.96
C ALA A 46 12.45 -6.60 12.85
N GLY A 47 13.33 -5.73 12.35
CA GLY A 47 14.32 -6.09 11.33
C GLY A 47 13.74 -6.37 9.93
N ALA A 48 12.50 -5.95 9.66
CA ALA A 48 11.88 -6.11 8.35
C ALA A 48 11.84 -4.80 7.56
N GLU A 49 12.28 -4.81 6.30
CA GLU A 49 12.06 -3.70 5.36
C GLU A 49 10.71 -3.89 4.66
N LEU A 50 9.83 -2.88 4.76
CA LEU A 50 8.52 -2.86 4.12
C LEU A 50 8.55 -1.99 2.86
N LYS A 51 8.07 -2.51 1.74
CA LYS A 51 7.85 -1.75 0.51
C LYS A 51 6.38 -1.50 0.30
N ILE A 52 6.00 -0.23 0.10
CA ILE A 52 4.62 0.15 -0.23
C ILE A 52 4.32 -0.27 -1.67
N LEU A 53 3.29 -1.11 -1.85
CA LEU A 53 2.84 -1.54 -3.18
C LEU A 53 1.61 -0.77 -3.67
N GLY A 54 0.80 -0.25 -2.75
CA GLY A 54 -0.40 0.49 -3.11
C GLY A 54 -1.33 0.72 -1.93
N GLY A 55 -2.56 1.11 -2.22
CA GLY A 55 -3.56 1.37 -1.20
C GLY A 55 -4.92 1.73 -1.79
N SER A 56 -5.87 1.94 -0.89
CA SER A 56 -7.26 2.28 -1.21
C SER A 56 -7.76 3.44 -0.36
N ASP A 57 -8.45 4.36 -1.02
CA ASP A 57 -9.14 5.49 -0.40
C ASP A 57 -10.42 5.06 0.32
N LYS A 58 -10.96 5.92 1.20
CA LYS A 58 -12.26 5.69 1.87
C LYS A 58 -13.40 5.36 0.91
N SER A 59 -13.39 5.90 -0.31
CA SER A 59 -14.39 5.62 -1.34
C SER A 59 -14.11 4.33 -2.15
N GLY A 60 -13.13 3.51 -1.75
CA GLY A 60 -12.73 2.31 -2.48
C GLY A 60 -11.95 2.59 -3.77
N ILE A 61 -11.44 3.81 -3.94
CA ILE A 61 -10.66 4.19 -5.12
C ILE A 61 -9.23 3.68 -4.92
N ALA A 62 -8.77 2.84 -5.84
CA ALA A 62 -7.40 2.33 -5.82
C ALA A 62 -6.39 3.41 -6.20
N MET A 63 -5.23 3.36 -5.54
CA MET A 63 -4.07 4.16 -5.92
C MET A 63 -3.36 3.59 -7.15
N ARG A 64 -2.71 4.47 -7.91
CA ARG A 64 -1.93 4.09 -9.10
C ARG A 64 -0.56 4.77 -9.08
N SER A 65 0.51 3.97 -9.23
CA SER A 65 1.91 4.41 -9.23
C SER A 65 2.22 5.48 -10.27
N ASP A 66 1.57 5.40 -11.43
CA ASP A 66 1.85 6.24 -12.60
C ASP A 66 1.36 7.68 -12.43
N VAL A 67 0.42 7.91 -11.50
CA VAL A 67 -0.24 9.21 -11.33
C VAL A 67 0.43 9.97 -10.19
N PRO A 68 1.12 11.08 -10.47
CA PRO A 68 1.81 11.83 -9.42
C PRO A 68 0.83 12.57 -8.50
N GLY A 69 1.20 12.62 -7.22
CA GLY A 69 0.53 13.43 -6.19
C GLY A 69 -0.56 12.67 -5.43
N GLY A 70 -1.24 13.39 -4.52
CA GLY A 70 -2.28 12.81 -3.65
C GLY A 70 -3.71 12.98 -4.16
N SER A 71 -3.92 13.70 -5.28
CA SER A 71 -5.27 14.06 -5.76
C SER A 71 -5.99 12.91 -6.47
N LYS A 72 -7.33 12.95 -6.47
CA LYS A 72 -8.18 12.10 -7.30
C LYS A 72 -8.21 12.63 -8.75
N ARG A 73 -8.02 11.76 -9.75
CA ARG A 73 -8.07 12.13 -11.17
C ARG A 73 -8.89 11.13 -11.98
N LYS A 74 -9.60 11.59 -13.02
CA LYS A 74 -10.29 10.72 -13.98
C LYS A 74 -9.36 10.45 -15.16
N LEU A 75 -9.01 9.18 -15.37
CA LEU A 75 -8.17 8.74 -16.48
C LEU A 75 -8.92 7.75 -17.36
N LEU A 76 -8.63 7.79 -18.66
CA LEU A 76 -9.11 6.78 -19.60
C LEU A 76 -8.21 5.55 -19.48
N LEU A 77 -8.71 4.51 -18.83
CA LEU A 77 -7.95 3.30 -18.56
C LEU A 77 -8.33 2.21 -19.56
N SER A 78 -7.30 1.49 -20.02
CA SER A 78 -7.41 0.25 -20.81
C SER A 78 -6.93 -0.97 -20.03
N SER A 79 -6.22 -0.77 -18.91
CA SER A 79 -5.54 -1.83 -18.17
C SER A 79 -5.67 -1.65 -16.66
N PRO A 80 -5.47 -2.74 -15.88
CA PRO A 80 -5.24 -2.66 -14.44
C PRO A 80 -3.99 -1.82 -14.14
N PRO A 81 -3.87 -1.22 -12.93
CA PRO A 81 -4.79 -1.26 -11.79
C PRO A 81 -5.99 -0.30 -11.92
N ALA A 82 -7.02 -0.52 -11.09
CA ALA A 82 -8.31 0.21 -11.00
C ALA A 82 -9.34 -0.02 -12.13
N PHE A 83 -8.96 -0.64 -13.25
CA PHE A 83 -9.88 -1.07 -14.30
C PHE A 83 -9.50 -2.46 -14.79
N LYS A 84 -10.45 -3.40 -14.79
CA LYS A 84 -10.30 -4.72 -15.39
C LYS A 84 -11.19 -4.77 -16.63
N PRO A 85 -10.62 -4.66 -17.85
CA PRO A 85 -11.39 -4.77 -19.08
C PRO A 85 -12.03 -6.17 -19.17
N ARG A 86 -13.25 -6.26 -19.70
CA ARG A 86 -13.93 -7.52 -19.97
C ARG A 86 -13.74 -7.98 -21.41
N GLU A 87 -13.59 -7.03 -22.32
CA GLU A 87 -13.41 -7.26 -23.75
C GLU A 87 -12.10 -6.62 -24.22
N ASP A 88 -11.50 -7.20 -25.24
CA ASP A 88 -10.32 -6.64 -25.89
C ASP A 88 -10.64 -5.27 -26.49
N GLY A 89 -9.82 -4.28 -26.14
CA GLY A 89 -10.00 -2.89 -26.59
C GLY A 89 -10.97 -2.06 -25.74
N GLU A 90 -11.58 -2.62 -24.68
CA GLU A 90 -12.44 -1.84 -23.78
C GLU A 90 -11.62 -0.74 -23.08
N ARG A 91 -12.09 0.51 -23.19
CA ARG A 91 -11.50 1.65 -22.48
C ARG A 91 -12.59 2.38 -21.72
N ARG A 92 -12.34 2.67 -20.45
CA ARG A 92 -13.29 3.41 -19.62
C ARG A 92 -12.63 4.52 -18.83
N ARG A 93 -13.28 5.68 -18.79
CA ARG A 93 -12.90 6.75 -17.87
C ARG A 93 -13.25 6.32 -16.44
N LYS A 94 -12.23 6.11 -15.63
CA LYS A 94 -12.33 5.73 -14.22
C LYS A 94 -11.60 6.75 -13.36
N LEU A 95 -12.10 6.94 -12.15
CA LEU A 95 -11.50 7.81 -11.16
C LEU A 95 -10.47 6.99 -10.37
N VAL A 96 -9.25 7.51 -10.28
CA VAL A 96 -8.12 6.89 -9.59
C VAL A 96 -7.50 7.87 -8.60
N ARG A 97 -6.82 7.33 -7.58
CA ARG A 97 -6.01 8.12 -6.65
C ARG A 97 -4.56 8.12 -7.15
N GLY A 98 -3.85 9.23 -6.93
CA GLY A 98 -2.43 9.31 -7.21
C GLY A 98 -1.57 8.41 -6.32
N ASN A 99 -0.26 8.48 -6.54
CA ASN A 99 0.73 7.59 -5.92
C ASN A 99 1.20 8.03 -4.53
N MET A 100 0.85 9.24 -4.08
CA MET A 100 1.24 9.76 -2.78
C MET A 100 0.19 9.40 -1.71
N ILE A 101 0.67 8.98 -0.54
CA ILE A 101 -0.18 8.67 0.59
C ILE A 101 -0.63 9.97 1.28
N THR A 102 -1.94 10.10 1.47
CA THR A 102 -2.61 11.22 2.14
C THR A 102 -3.55 10.69 3.22
N GLU A 103 -4.01 11.57 4.10
CA GLU A 103 -4.91 11.26 5.23
C GLU A 103 -6.25 10.62 4.84
N ASP A 104 -6.71 10.80 3.59
CA ASP A 104 -7.95 10.19 3.09
C ASP A 104 -7.86 8.66 2.85
N ILE A 105 -6.65 8.11 2.86
CA ILE A 105 -6.41 6.69 2.62
C ILE A 105 -6.81 5.89 3.85
N VAL A 106 -7.44 4.74 3.63
CA VAL A 106 -7.87 3.85 4.72
C VAL A 106 -7.01 2.60 4.77
N GLN A 107 -6.60 2.06 3.62
CA GLN A 107 -5.81 0.84 3.53
C GLN A 107 -4.51 1.08 2.77
N ILE A 108 -3.41 0.59 3.33
CA ILE A 108 -2.08 0.58 2.72
C ILE A 108 -1.65 -0.87 2.58
N ASN A 109 -1.17 -1.26 1.39
CA ASN A 109 -0.64 -2.58 1.11
C ASN A 109 0.89 -2.50 1.03
N ALA A 110 1.57 -3.31 1.84
CA ALA A 110 3.01 -3.40 1.89
C ALA A 110 3.49 -4.84 1.78
N VAL A 111 4.71 -5.02 1.27
CA VAL A 111 5.40 -6.31 1.20
C VAL A 111 6.70 -6.26 1.98
N ILE A 112 7.03 -7.36 2.66
CA ILE A 112 8.33 -7.52 3.35
C ILE A 112 9.38 -7.89 2.31
N LEU A 113 10.43 -7.07 2.16
CA LEU A 113 11.55 -7.31 1.23
C LEU A 113 12.69 -8.09 1.88
N LYS A 114 13.11 -7.67 3.07
CA LYS A 114 14.14 -8.34 3.87
C LYS A 114 13.52 -8.72 5.20
N LYS A 115 13.74 -9.96 5.61
CA LYS A 115 13.43 -10.46 6.94
C LYS A 115 14.78 -10.85 7.51
N GLU A 116 15.39 -10.00 8.34
CA GLU A 116 16.48 -10.52 9.17
C GLU A 116 15.81 -11.50 10.15
N GLU A 117 16.12 -12.79 10.02
CA GLU A 117 15.54 -13.82 10.88
C GLU A 117 15.99 -13.58 12.32
N ALA A 118 15.13 -12.93 13.11
CA ALA A 118 15.18 -13.03 14.56
C ALA A 118 14.77 -14.46 14.97
N GLY A 119 15.75 -15.36 15.03
CA GLY A 119 15.72 -16.54 15.90
C GLY A 119 15.25 -17.87 15.31
N LYS A 120 16.14 -18.57 14.60
CA LYS A 120 16.29 -20.03 14.77
C LYS A 120 17.44 -20.32 15.75
N ARG A 121 17.24 -19.98 17.03
CA ARG A 121 17.86 -20.72 18.14
C ARG A 121 16.78 -21.64 18.69
N ARG A 122 16.82 -22.91 18.29
CA ARG A 122 16.22 -24.00 19.05
C ARG A 122 17.36 -24.97 19.34
N GLU A 123 17.72 -25.03 20.62
CA GLU A 123 18.45 -26.14 21.25
C GLU A 123 17.68 -27.45 21.08
#